data_AF-A0A223D6H7-F1
#
_entry.id   AF-A0A223D6H7-F1
#
_cell.length_a   1.000
_cell.length_b   1.000
_cell.length_c   1.000
_cell.angle_alpha   90.00
_cell.angle_beta   90.00
_cell.angle_gamma   90.00
#
_symmetry.space_group_name_H-M   'P 1'
#
loop_
_entity.id
_entity.type
_entity.pdbx_description
1 polymer ?
#
loop_
_entity_poly.entity_id
_entity_poly.type
_entity_poly.pdbx_seq_one_letter_code
_entity_poly.pdbx_strand_id
1 'polypeptide(L)'
;MAGRNAIQAKPEQKLSKSIARQISSFLALFIALILAGGALLFGINHAMQVEFEEQVSRLDTKAFLANEIQQSLSNLMIEYRGFVAYQVPVFKGRIQENQRGLQEGMARFRTLALTEMDQEHLRFMEDAANRYSERVAEGVKLIDAGRLEEITRRAGEEGFLTFSDELRERHETFTEGVSVEQMALRAKYARKVDQHTIYFAEYLTLIALVIGLLAVRFARDVGGPLRTLALFSEHYEDVKIINLPYDKRGDEIGYLTRSMKKIFMRIKENERLLVMQHEELQFQQDEMMAQKEQLIWQQDELHHARKMMREQDQTLAAQQELNLVLQSTLDREEALFSIIHNVVRIVQADKGAIILLEDKYPHAVVGLSELDRGQLIGSLETFLLPRVREAGQVLVIEREAEAAAKDDHEGKRQVHDLILPLRSHDGEVMALILLTRIERRFGSDAVKRSDALSNQIALSIEKLRIDRVVAQARQLSQTIIDSLDVGVLLFDEQGELVQVNQIWYQWMGDSLCKRDEELTTERLYEQITARVQQPDELIRFLQAARAGLLERDARLVYELQSADSTQTMQVWFVKIDGATLCLHRVVGELVDCPGNERGGRT
;
A
#
# COMPACT_ATOMS: atom_id res chain seq x y z
N MET A 1 -29.18 -14.23 35.49
CA MET A 1 -30.17 -15.02 34.74
C MET A 1 -29.44 -15.82 33.68
N ALA A 2 -29.43 -17.14 33.82
CA ALA A 2 -28.64 -18.06 33.01
C ALA A 2 -29.43 -18.49 31.76
N GLY A 3 -28.98 -18.08 30.58
CA GLY A 3 -29.48 -18.57 29.29
C GLY A 3 -28.59 -19.68 28.76
N ARG A 4 -28.91 -20.94 29.09
CA ARG A 4 -28.33 -22.13 28.45
C ARG A 4 -28.95 -22.28 27.05
N ASN A 5 -28.23 -21.87 26.01
CA ASN A 5 -28.55 -22.25 24.63
C ASN A 5 -28.04 -23.68 24.40
N ALA A 6 -28.97 -24.63 24.41
CA ALA A 6 -28.75 -25.99 24.00
C ALA A 6 -28.55 -26.04 22.48
N ILE A 7 -27.32 -26.31 22.04
CA ILE A 7 -26.98 -26.64 20.67
C ILE A 7 -27.56 -28.04 20.40
N GLN A 8 -28.69 -28.11 19.72
CA GLN A 8 -29.22 -29.36 19.18
C GLN A 8 -28.30 -29.84 18.05
N ALA A 9 -27.46 -30.84 18.33
CA ALA A 9 -26.73 -31.59 17.32
C ALA A 9 -27.74 -32.31 16.41
N LYS A 10 -27.69 -31.99 15.11
CA LYS A 10 -28.44 -32.67 14.05
C LYS A 10 -28.06 -34.17 14.05
N PRO A 11 -29.01 -35.10 13.93
CA PRO A 11 -28.69 -36.53 13.96
C PRO A 11 -27.85 -36.90 12.74
N GLU A 12 -26.71 -37.56 12.97
CA GLU A 12 -25.89 -38.16 11.93
C GLU A 12 -26.74 -39.14 11.11
N GLN A 13 -26.89 -38.82 9.83
CA GLN A 13 -27.66 -39.61 8.88
C GLN A 13 -26.88 -40.91 8.64
N LYS A 14 -27.23 -42.00 9.35
CA LYS A 14 -26.63 -43.33 9.18
C LYS A 14 -26.66 -43.74 7.70
N LEU A 15 -25.48 -43.78 7.07
CA LEU A 15 -25.29 -44.31 5.74
C LEU A 15 -25.67 -45.80 5.73
N SER A 16 -26.78 -46.13 5.06
CA SER A 16 -27.37 -47.48 5.06
C SER A 16 -26.50 -48.55 4.41
N LYS A 17 -25.55 -48.15 3.54
CA LYS A 17 -24.56 -49.03 2.91
C LYS A 17 -23.24 -48.29 2.81
N SER A 18 -22.27 -48.67 3.64
CA SER A 18 -20.92 -48.13 3.56
C SER A 18 -20.10 -48.94 2.56
N ILE A 19 -19.52 -48.27 1.57
CA ILE A 19 -18.56 -48.82 0.59
C ILE A 19 -17.38 -49.46 1.33
N ALA A 20 -16.89 -48.82 2.40
CA ALA A 20 -15.83 -49.38 3.22
C ALA A 20 -16.24 -50.74 3.83
N ARG A 21 -17.46 -50.83 4.38
CA ARG A 21 -17.98 -52.09 4.93
C ARG A 21 -18.15 -53.17 3.86
N GLN A 22 -18.53 -52.77 2.64
CA GLN A 22 -18.67 -53.68 1.51
C GLN A 22 -17.30 -54.21 1.04
N ILE A 23 -16.29 -53.34 0.91
CA ILE A 23 -14.91 -53.72 0.60
C ILE A 23 -14.34 -54.64 1.69
N SER A 24 -14.51 -54.27 2.97
CA SER A 24 -14.06 -55.11 4.09
C SER A 24 -14.74 -56.47 4.09
N SER A 25 -16.02 -56.56 3.74
CA SER A 25 -16.73 -57.84 3.63
C SER A 25 -16.20 -58.71 2.48
N PHE A 26 -15.86 -58.11 1.34
CA PHE A 26 -15.24 -58.84 0.22
C PHE A 26 -13.82 -59.31 0.56
N LEU A 27 -13.03 -58.47 1.22
CA LEU A 27 -11.68 -58.82 1.67
C LEU A 27 -11.72 -59.95 2.72
N ALA A 28 -12.64 -59.86 3.69
CA ALA A 28 -12.82 -60.88 4.71
C ALA A 28 -13.27 -62.21 4.10
N LEU A 29 -14.22 -62.18 3.14
CA LEU A 29 -14.66 -63.38 2.41
C LEU A 29 -13.50 -64.00 1.61
N PHE A 30 -12.68 -63.17 0.96
CA PHE A 30 -11.52 -63.61 0.21
C PHE A 30 -10.47 -64.29 1.09
N ILE A 31 -10.13 -63.67 2.22
CA ILE A 31 -9.20 -64.25 3.19
C ILE A 31 -9.77 -65.55 3.75
N ALA A 32 -11.05 -65.60 4.10
CA ALA A 32 -11.71 -66.79 4.60
C ALA A 32 -11.67 -67.94 3.57
N LEU A 33 -11.88 -67.65 2.28
CA LEU A 33 -11.83 -68.64 1.21
C LEU A 33 -10.42 -69.20 1.04
N ILE A 34 -9.39 -68.34 1.06
CA ILE A 34 -7.98 -68.78 1.02
C ILE A 34 -7.64 -69.68 2.19
N LEU A 35 -8.00 -69.26 3.41
CA LEU A 35 -7.70 -70.01 4.63
C LEU A 35 -8.44 -71.35 4.65
N ALA A 36 -9.72 -71.36 4.29
CA ALA A 36 -10.53 -72.58 4.27
C ALA A 36 -10.01 -73.59 3.23
N GLY A 37 -9.74 -73.15 2.00
CA GLY A 37 -9.22 -74.04 0.97
C GLY A 37 -7.78 -74.47 1.23
N GLY A 38 -6.93 -73.59 1.79
CA GLY A 38 -5.59 -73.94 2.23
C GLY A 38 -5.58 -74.99 3.34
N ALA A 39 -6.43 -74.82 4.37
CA ALA A 39 -6.58 -75.79 5.46
C ALA A 39 -7.10 -77.14 4.96
N LEU A 40 -8.06 -77.14 4.03
CA LEU A 40 -8.60 -78.36 3.42
C LEU A 40 -7.52 -79.11 2.64
N LEU A 41 -6.78 -78.43 1.76
CA LEU A 41 -5.72 -79.04 0.95
C LEU A 41 -4.58 -79.55 1.82
N PHE A 42 -4.18 -78.79 2.85
CA PHE A 42 -3.20 -79.23 3.83
C PHE A 42 -3.65 -80.51 4.55
N GLY A 43 -4.90 -80.55 5.03
CA GLY A 43 -5.44 -81.72 5.73
C GLY A 43 -5.46 -82.98 4.86
N ILE A 44 -5.86 -82.87 3.59
CA ILE A 44 -5.86 -84.00 2.66
C ILE A 44 -4.43 -84.47 2.36
N ASN A 45 -3.51 -83.55 2.10
CA ASN A 45 -2.13 -83.89 1.81
C ASN A 45 -1.45 -84.56 3.01
N HIS A 46 -1.69 -84.05 4.22
CA HIS A 46 -1.16 -84.63 5.45
C HIS A 46 -1.71 -86.05 5.69
N ALA A 47 -3.02 -86.26 5.56
CA ALA A 47 -3.62 -87.57 5.73
C ALA A 47 -3.06 -88.60 4.73
N MET A 48 -2.85 -88.19 3.47
CA MET A 48 -2.26 -89.03 2.44
C MET A 48 -0.79 -89.37 2.72
N GLN A 49 -0.01 -88.40 3.23
CA GLN A 49 1.38 -88.61 3.61
C GLN A 49 1.50 -89.60 4.76
N VAL A 50 0.69 -89.45 5.82
CA VAL A 50 0.69 -90.36 6.97
C VAL A 50 0.31 -91.78 6.55
N GLU A 51 -0.73 -91.94 5.72
CA GLU A 51 -1.13 -93.26 5.19
C GLU A 51 -0.01 -93.92 4.39
N PHE A 52 0.71 -93.15 3.56
CA PHE A 52 1.83 -93.65 2.77
C PHE A 52 3.03 -94.05 3.64
N GLU A 53 3.43 -93.20 4.59
CA GLU A 53 4.51 -93.49 5.52
C GLU A 53 4.22 -94.74 6.36
N GLU A 54 2.98 -94.91 6.81
CA GLU A 54 2.56 -96.10 7.56
C GLU A 54 2.66 -97.39 6.70
N GLN A 55 2.20 -97.35 5.45
CA GLN A 55 2.27 -98.51 4.55
C GLN A 55 3.71 -98.87 4.18
N VAL A 56 4.57 -97.88 3.91
CA VAL A 56 6.00 -98.11 3.63
C VAL A 56 6.70 -98.69 4.85
N SER A 57 6.46 -98.11 6.04
CA SER A 57 7.06 -98.59 7.30
C SER A 57 6.67 -100.04 7.62
N ARG A 58 5.43 -100.45 7.32
CA ARG A 58 5.00 -101.85 7.44
C ARG A 58 5.78 -102.77 6.51
N LEU A 59 5.99 -102.39 5.25
CA LEU A 59 6.77 -103.19 4.29
C LEU A 59 8.25 -103.27 4.68
N ASP A 60 8.83 -102.16 5.14
CA ASP A 60 10.22 -102.12 5.65
C ASP A 60 10.39 -103.05 6.86
N THR A 61 9.42 -103.05 7.79
CA THR A 61 9.44 -103.93 8.97
C THR A 61 9.36 -105.41 8.56
N LYS A 62 8.54 -105.76 7.55
CA LYS A 62 8.47 -107.13 7.00
C LYS A 62 9.81 -107.56 6.40
N ALA A 63 10.39 -106.74 5.54
CA ALA A 63 11.68 -107.02 4.92
C ALA A 63 12.81 -107.15 5.96
N PHE A 64 12.81 -106.28 6.97
CA PHE A 64 13.78 -106.33 8.06
C PHE A 64 13.70 -107.65 8.84
N LEU A 65 12.50 -108.06 9.29
CA LEU A 65 12.33 -109.30 10.04
C LEU A 65 12.61 -110.54 9.18
N ALA A 66 12.22 -110.56 7.91
CA ALA A 66 12.55 -111.66 7.01
C ALA A 66 14.08 -111.82 6.85
N ASN A 67 14.80 -110.70 6.66
CA ASN A 67 16.25 -110.68 6.62
C ASN A 67 16.88 -111.13 7.96
N GLU A 68 16.33 -110.71 9.09
CA GLU A 68 16.78 -111.13 10.43
C GLU A 68 16.66 -112.65 10.59
N ILE A 69 15.50 -113.24 10.23
CA ILE A 69 15.27 -114.70 10.28
C ILE A 69 16.24 -115.43 9.33
N GLN A 70 16.37 -114.98 8.09
CA GLN A 70 17.29 -115.59 7.11
C GLN A 70 18.74 -115.52 7.58
N GLN A 71 19.17 -114.39 8.15
CA GLN A 71 20.51 -114.22 8.67
C GLN A 71 20.76 -115.14 9.88
N SER A 72 19.81 -115.26 10.80
CA SER A 72 19.93 -116.21 11.92
C SER A 72 19.99 -117.66 11.44
N LEU A 73 19.24 -118.04 10.39
CA LEU A 73 19.28 -119.38 9.81
C LEU A 73 20.61 -119.65 9.11
N SER A 74 21.09 -118.70 8.30
CA SER A 74 22.40 -118.78 7.64
C SER A 74 23.54 -118.86 8.66
N ASN A 75 23.50 -118.04 9.72
CA ASN A 75 24.46 -118.09 10.81
C ASN A 75 24.40 -119.43 11.54
N LEU A 76 23.21 -119.97 11.82
CA LEU A 76 23.05 -121.30 12.40
C LEU A 76 23.74 -122.37 11.52
N MET A 77 23.58 -122.28 10.19
CA MET A 77 24.26 -123.18 9.25
C MET A 77 25.78 -123.03 9.28
N ILE A 78 26.30 -121.80 9.31
CA ILE A 78 27.74 -121.51 9.35
C ILE A 78 28.36 -121.98 10.68
N GLU A 79 27.75 -121.64 11.80
CA GLU A 79 28.24 -121.98 13.14
C GLU A 79 28.18 -123.50 13.38
N TYR A 80 27.16 -124.18 12.87
CA TYR A 80 27.11 -125.65 12.90
C TYR A 80 28.22 -126.28 12.04
N ARG A 81 28.45 -125.81 10.80
CA ARG A 81 29.58 -126.28 9.98
C ARG A 81 30.93 -126.05 10.68
N GLY A 82 31.09 -124.89 11.34
CA GLY A 82 32.26 -124.58 12.15
C GLY A 82 32.42 -125.53 13.34
N PHE A 83 31.33 -125.88 14.01
CA PHE A 83 31.35 -126.88 15.09
C PHE A 83 31.75 -128.27 14.59
N VAL A 84 31.21 -128.71 13.46
CA VAL A 84 31.57 -129.99 12.81
C VAL A 84 33.07 -130.02 12.48
N ALA A 85 33.62 -128.92 11.94
CA ALA A 85 35.01 -128.85 11.49
C ALA A 85 36.02 -128.73 12.63
N TYR A 86 35.74 -127.90 13.64
CA TYR A 86 36.72 -127.50 14.66
C TYR A 86 36.42 -128.04 16.07
N GLN A 87 35.18 -128.48 16.34
CA GLN A 87 34.74 -129.06 17.62
C GLN A 87 34.96 -128.16 18.84
N VAL A 88 35.03 -126.84 18.64
CA VAL A 88 35.24 -125.86 19.72
C VAL A 88 33.92 -125.55 20.42
N PRO A 89 33.86 -125.54 21.78
CA PRO A 89 32.62 -125.29 22.53
C PRO A 89 31.92 -123.96 22.25
N VAL A 90 32.68 -122.93 21.82
CA VAL A 90 32.15 -121.60 21.48
C VAL A 90 31.04 -121.68 20.43
N PHE A 91 31.15 -122.59 19.46
CA PHE A 91 30.14 -122.76 18.42
C PHE A 91 28.80 -123.26 18.99
N LYS A 92 28.79 -124.08 20.05
CA LYS A 92 27.54 -124.55 20.68
C LYS A 92 26.72 -123.40 21.27
N GLY A 93 27.39 -122.44 21.92
CA GLY A 93 26.74 -121.25 22.46
C GLY A 93 26.08 -120.41 21.36
N ARG A 94 26.79 -120.19 20.26
CA ARG A 94 26.27 -119.44 19.10
C ARG A 94 25.15 -120.16 18.36
N ILE A 95 25.21 -121.50 18.28
CA ILE A 95 24.12 -122.32 17.73
C ILE A 95 22.83 -122.12 18.54
N GLN A 96 22.91 -122.19 19.86
CA GLN A 96 21.75 -121.95 20.74
C GLN A 96 21.24 -120.51 20.63
N GLU A 97 22.13 -119.53 20.54
CA GLU A 97 21.78 -118.12 20.35
C GLU A 97 21.04 -117.88 19.03
N ASN A 98 21.54 -118.42 17.91
CA ASN A 98 20.90 -118.30 16.61
C ASN A 98 19.56 -119.05 16.55
N GLN A 99 19.42 -120.21 17.22
CA GLN A 99 18.13 -120.91 17.35
C GLN A 99 17.09 -120.08 18.11
N ARG A 100 17.50 -119.41 19.20
CA ARG A 100 16.63 -118.49 19.93
C ARG A 100 16.25 -117.29 19.07
N GLY A 101 17.22 -116.69 18.38
CA GLY A 101 16.99 -115.58 17.44
C GLY A 101 16.01 -115.93 16.33
N LEU A 102 16.09 -117.15 15.77
CA LEU A 102 15.12 -117.66 14.79
C LEU A 102 13.70 -117.71 15.35
N GLN A 103 13.53 -118.28 16.55
CA GLN A 103 12.22 -118.40 17.18
C GLN A 103 11.63 -117.03 17.52
N GLU A 104 12.44 -116.10 18.04
CA GLU A 104 12.03 -114.73 18.36
C GLU A 104 11.68 -113.94 17.08
N GLY A 105 12.50 -114.05 16.03
CA GLY A 105 12.25 -113.41 14.73
C GLY A 105 10.96 -113.92 14.08
N MET A 106 10.73 -115.24 14.04
CA MET A 106 9.50 -115.83 13.52
C MET A 106 8.27 -115.44 14.35
N ALA A 107 8.38 -115.40 15.69
CA ALA A 107 7.30 -114.95 16.55
C ALA A 107 6.93 -113.48 16.30
N ARG A 108 7.93 -112.60 16.11
CA ARG A 108 7.72 -111.19 15.75
C ARG A 108 7.14 -111.04 14.34
N PHE A 109 7.53 -111.88 13.40
CA PHE A 109 6.96 -111.85 12.05
C PHE A 109 5.47 -112.23 12.05
N ARG A 110 5.07 -113.21 12.88
CA ARG A 110 3.66 -113.63 13.02
C ARG A 110 2.71 -112.55 13.57
N THR A 111 3.22 -111.55 14.30
CA THR A 111 2.37 -110.48 14.84
C THR A 111 2.03 -109.40 13.80
N LEU A 112 2.68 -109.44 12.63
CA LEU A 112 2.39 -108.54 11.52
C LEU A 112 1.16 -108.98 10.74
N ALA A 113 0.55 -108.05 10.01
CA ALA A 113 -0.51 -108.37 9.05
C ALA A 113 0.09 -109.07 7.81
N LEU A 114 -0.04 -110.40 7.77
CA LEU A 114 0.56 -111.26 6.74
C LEU A 114 -0.34 -111.37 5.50
N THR A 115 0.24 -111.11 4.33
CA THR A 115 -0.31 -111.47 3.02
C THR A 115 -0.14 -112.96 2.75
N GLU A 116 -0.75 -113.47 1.68
CA GLU A 116 -0.58 -114.87 1.26
C GLU A 116 0.90 -115.20 0.97
N MET A 117 1.62 -114.29 0.31
CA MET A 117 3.06 -114.40 0.06
C MET A 117 3.88 -114.40 1.36
N ASP A 118 3.52 -113.54 2.34
CA ASP A 118 4.20 -113.49 3.64
C ASP A 118 3.99 -114.79 4.43
N GLN A 119 2.79 -115.37 4.38
CA GLN A 119 2.46 -116.63 5.05
C GLN A 119 3.21 -117.80 4.42
N GLU A 120 3.32 -117.83 3.09
CA GLU A 120 4.07 -118.87 2.37
C GLU A 120 5.57 -118.80 2.70
N HIS A 121 6.15 -117.60 2.66
CA HIS A 121 7.55 -117.38 3.03
C HIS A 121 7.81 -117.76 4.49
N LEU A 122 6.94 -117.34 5.42
CA LEU A 122 7.06 -117.72 6.83
C LEU A 122 6.98 -119.24 7.04
N ARG A 123 6.01 -119.92 6.41
CA ARG A 123 5.89 -121.39 6.51
C ARG A 123 7.14 -122.09 5.98
N PHE A 124 7.68 -121.62 4.86
CA PHE A 124 8.93 -122.13 4.33
C PHE A 124 10.09 -121.93 5.30
N MET A 125 10.24 -120.73 5.87
CA MET A 125 11.30 -120.42 6.83
C MET A 125 11.17 -121.25 8.11
N GLU A 126 9.96 -121.43 8.63
CA GLU A 126 9.67 -122.27 9.80
C GLU A 126 10.02 -123.74 9.55
N ASP A 127 9.60 -124.28 8.41
CA ASP A 127 9.91 -125.65 8.01
C ASP A 127 11.42 -125.84 7.77
N ALA A 128 12.08 -124.87 7.13
CA ALA A 128 13.53 -124.86 6.94
C ALA A 128 14.28 -124.82 8.29
N ALA A 129 13.87 -123.94 9.21
CA ALA A 129 14.49 -123.81 10.52
C ALA A 129 14.28 -125.04 11.41
N ASN A 130 13.09 -125.65 11.38
CA ASN A 130 12.79 -126.87 12.15
C ASN A 130 13.60 -128.06 11.61
N ARG A 131 13.53 -128.32 10.30
CA ARG A 131 14.30 -129.39 9.65
C ARG A 131 15.80 -129.24 9.89
N TYR A 132 16.31 -128.01 9.84
CA TYR A 132 17.72 -127.76 10.09
C TYR A 132 18.09 -127.86 11.58
N SER A 133 17.26 -127.35 12.49
CA SER A 133 17.51 -127.41 13.93
C SER A 133 17.50 -128.84 14.48
N GLU A 134 16.60 -129.70 13.99
CA GLU A 134 16.60 -131.13 14.31
C GLU A 134 17.91 -131.79 13.90
N ARG A 135 18.37 -131.52 12.66
CA ARG A 135 19.67 -131.99 12.16
C ARG A 135 20.84 -131.48 12.99
N VAL A 136 20.84 -130.20 13.37
CA VAL A 136 21.88 -129.62 14.22
C VAL A 136 21.89 -130.31 15.58
N ALA A 137 20.74 -130.56 16.19
CA ALA A 137 20.63 -131.24 17.47
C ALA A 137 21.13 -132.70 17.42
N GLU A 138 20.79 -133.44 16.37
CA GLU A 138 21.33 -134.79 16.13
C GLU A 138 22.84 -134.78 15.88
N GLY A 139 23.31 -133.84 15.05
CA GLY A 139 24.70 -133.67 14.72
C GLY A 139 25.57 -133.35 15.93
N VAL A 140 25.11 -132.43 16.80
CA VAL A 140 25.81 -132.11 18.06
C VAL A 140 25.93 -133.35 18.95
N LYS A 141 24.88 -134.19 19.05
CA LYS A 141 24.94 -135.45 19.81
C LYS A 141 25.96 -136.45 19.21
N LEU A 142 26.04 -136.54 17.89
CA LEU A 142 26.98 -137.44 17.20
C LEU A 142 28.44 -136.98 17.36
N ILE A 143 28.70 -135.66 17.32
CA ILE A 143 30.03 -135.08 17.58
C ILE A 143 30.44 -135.34 19.03
N ASP A 144 29.54 -135.11 19.98
CA ASP A 144 29.80 -135.36 21.41
C ASP A 144 30.06 -136.84 21.71
N ALA A 145 29.50 -137.75 20.90
CA ALA A 145 29.75 -139.19 20.94
C ALA A 145 30.99 -139.64 20.12
N GLY A 146 31.73 -138.71 19.51
CA GLY A 146 32.95 -138.97 18.73
C GLY A 146 32.72 -139.63 17.35
N ARG A 147 31.49 -139.63 16.81
CA ARG A 147 31.12 -140.32 15.56
C ARG A 147 31.13 -139.40 14.34
N LEU A 148 32.29 -138.81 14.05
CA LEU A 148 32.44 -137.83 12.96
C LEU A 148 32.27 -138.45 11.56
N GLU A 149 32.70 -139.69 11.35
CA GLU A 149 32.56 -140.39 10.05
C GLU A 149 31.09 -140.54 9.62
N GLU A 150 30.18 -140.70 10.58
CA GLU A 150 28.74 -140.84 10.31
C GLU A 150 28.13 -139.52 9.82
N ILE A 151 28.66 -138.38 10.27
CA ILE A 151 28.24 -137.04 9.85
C ILE A 151 28.74 -136.75 8.42
N THR A 152 30.00 -137.06 8.12
CA THR A 152 30.57 -136.87 6.79
C THR A 152 29.87 -137.72 5.73
N ARG A 153 29.48 -138.95 6.07
CA ARG A 153 28.68 -139.81 5.19
C ARG A 153 27.30 -139.22 4.90
N ARG A 154 26.57 -138.78 5.94
CA ARG A 154 25.24 -138.16 5.79
C ARG A 154 25.29 -136.82 5.04
N ALA A 155 26.34 -136.02 5.25
CA ALA A 155 26.50 -134.73 4.58
C ALA A 155 26.71 -134.87 3.06
N GLY A 156 27.31 -135.97 2.59
CA GLY A 156 27.51 -136.25 1.17
C GLY A 156 26.27 -136.82 0.46
N GLU A 157 25.34 -137.44 1.20
CA GLU A 157 24.12 -138.06 0.66
C GLU A 157 22.92 -137.09 0.61
N GLU A 158 22.88 -136.07 1.46
CA GLU A 158 21.69 -135.25 1.68
C GLU A 158 21.86 -133.78 1.25
N GLY A 159 21.76 -133.51 -0.06
CA GLY A 159 21.21 -132.28 -0.67
C GLY A 159 21.47 -130.91 -0.01
N PHE A 160 22.58 -130.71 0.69
CA PHE A 160 22.73 -129.53 1.55
C PHE A 160 23.05 -128.25 0.77
N LEU A 161 23.78 -128.40 -0.34
CA LEU A 161 23.97 -127.32 -1.30
C LEU A 161 22.62 -126.90 -1.90
N THR A 162 21.79 -127.87 -2.30
CA THR A 162 20.45 -127.60 -2.85
C THR A 162 19.52 -126.94 -1.82
N PHE A 163 19.61 -127.29 -0.54
CA PHE A 163 18.85 -126.62 0.53
C PHE A 163 19.30 -125.16 0.74
N SER A 164 20.61 -124.91 0.75
CA SER A 164 21.15 -123.55 0.90
C SER A 164 20.79 -122.67 -0.30
N ASP A 165 20.81 -123.23 -1.51
CA ASP A 165 20.42 -122.53 -2.73
C ASP A 165 18.91 -122.25 -2.74
N GLU A 166 18.07 -123.23 -2.39
CA GLU A 166 16.61 -123.03 -2.26
C GLU A 166 16.27 -121.97 -1.20
N LEU A 167 16.96 -122.00 -0.05
CA LEU A 167 16.78 -121.02 1.02
C LEU A 167 17.12 -119.60 0.55
N ARG A 168 18.22 -119.44 -0.20
CA ARG A 168 18.62 -118.15 -0.74
C ARG A 168 17.66 -117.67 -1.83
N GLU A 169 17.31 -118.54 -2.78
CA GLU A 169 16.44 -118.22 -3.91
C GLU A 169 15.04 -117.80 -3.45
N ARG A 170 14.41 -118.53 -2.50
CA ARG A 170 13.09 -118.15 -1.97
C ARG A 170 13.13 -116.85 -1.17
N HIS A 171 14.21 -116.58 -0.46
CA HIS A 171 14.40 -115.33 0.27
C HIS A 171 14.61 -114.13 -0.65
N GLU A 172 15.43 -114.30 -1.70
CA GLU A 172 15.62 -113.31 -2.76
C GLU A 172 14.27 -113.00 -3.43
N THR A 173 13.51 -114.04 -3.83
CA THR A 173 12.17 -113.89 -4.44
C THR A 173 11.20 -113.12 -3.53
N PHE A 174 11.18 -113.43 -2.23
CA PHE A 174 10.34 -112.72 -1.26
C PHE A 174 10.74 -111.24 -1.13
N THR A 175 12.03 -110.97 -0.98
CA THR A 175 12.57 -109.61 -0.82
C THR A 175 12.33 -108.78 -2.08
N GLU A 176 12.50 -109.37 -3.26
CA GLU A 176 12.13 -108.76 -4.54
C GLU A 176 10.63 -108.44 -4.59
N GLY A 177 9.77 -109.38 -4.18
CA GLY A 177 8.32 -109.16 -4.09
C GLY A 177 7.94 -107.97 -3.21
N VAL A 178 8.53 -107.86 -2.01
CA VAL A 178 8.32 -106.71 -1.12
C VAL A 178 8.84 -105.41 -1.76
N SER A 179 9.99 -105.44 -2.44
CA SER A 179 10.54 -104.26 -3.12
C SER A 179 9.65 -103.77 -4.27
N VAL A 180 9.04 -104.70 -5.03
CA VAL A 180 8.09 -104.40 -6.10
C VAL A 180 6.83 -103.77 -5.52
N GLU A 181 6.31 -104.29 -4.39
CA GLU A 181 5.16 -103.71 -3.69
C GLU A 181 5.46 -102.28 -3.20
N GLN A 182 6.65 -102.04 -2.64
CA GLN A 182 7.09 -100.70 -2.24
C GLN A 182 7.19 -99.75 -3.44
N MET A 183 7.74 -100.20 -4.57
CA MET A 183 7.81 -99.40 -5.79
C MET A 183 6.41 -99.08 -6.34
N ALA A 184 5.50 -100.05 -6.34
CA ALA A 184 4.11 -99.86 -6.75
C ALA A 184 3.39 -98.86 -5.85
N LEU A 185 3.61 -98.94 -4.53
CA LEU A 185 3.05 -98.00 -3.56
C LEU A 185 3.59 -96.58 -3.76
N ARG A 186 4.91 -96.43 -3.96
CA ARG A 186 5.55 -95.15 -4.31
C ARG A 186 5.00 -94.56 -5.59
N ALA A 187 4.84 -95.38 -6.63
CA ALA A 187 4.25 -94.95 -7.90
C ALA A 187 2.78 -94.52 -7.73
N LYS A 188 1.99 -95.23 -6.91
CA LYS A 188 0.61 -94.88 -6.59
C LYS A 188 0.52 -93.56 -5.81
N TYR A 189 1.41 -93.35 -4.84
CA TYR A 189 1.53 -92.09 -4.10
C TYR A 189 1.93 -90.94 -5.03
N ALA A 190 2.95 -91.12 -5.87
CA ALA A 190 3.37 -90.11 -6.85
C ALA A 190 2.22 -89.69 -7.78
N ARG A 191 1.45 -90.66 -8.32
CA ARG A 191 0.26 -90.35 -9.13
C ARG A 191 -0.81 -89.59 -8.36
N LYS A 192 -1.05 -89.93 -7.09
CA LYS A 192 -1.99 -89.17 -6.23
C LYS A 192 -1.48 -87.74 -5.99
N VAL A 193 -0.18 -87.56 -5.72
CA VAL A 193 0.45 -86.24 -5.55
C VAL A 193 0.34 -85.40 -6.83
N ASP A 194 0.58 -85.98 -8.00
CA ASP A 194 0.42 -85.29 -9.29
C ASP A 194 -1.04 -84.87 -9.51
N GLN A 195 -2.00 -85.75 -9.23
CA GLN A 195 -3.42 -85.44 -9.28
C GLN A 195 -3.80 -84.30 -8.31
N HIS A 196 -3.22 -84.29 -7.10
CA HIS A 196 -3.40 -83.21 -6.13
C HIS A 196 -2.78 -81.89 -6.60
N THR A 197 -1.68 -81.94 -7.34
CA THR A 197 -1.07 -80.74 -7.95
C THR A 197 -2.01 -80.10 -8.96
N ILE A 198 -2.75 -80.92 -9.72
CA ILE A 198 -3.82 -80.43 -10.62
C ILE A 198 -4.94 -79.77 -9.81
N TYR A 199 -5.44 -80.41 -8.74
CA TYR A 199 -6.46 -79.79 -7.88
C TYR A 199 -6.00 -78.47 -7.24
N PHE A 200 -4.73 -78.37 -6.88
CA PHE A 200 -4.14 -77.12 -6.38
C PHE A 200 -4.14 -76.03 -7.46
N ALA A 201 -3.76 -76.37 -8.70
CA ALA A 201 -3.79 -75.45 -9.82
C ALA A 201 -5.22 -75.01 -10.19
N GLU A 202 -6.20 -75.92 -10.14
CA GLU A 202 -7.62 -75.62 -10.33
C GLU A 202 -8.14 -74.67 -9.24
N TYR A 203 -7.77 -74.91 -7.98
CA TYR A 203 -8.12 -74.04 -6.86
C TYR A 203 -7.52 -72.63 -7.00
N LEU A 204 -6.25 -72.51 -7.40
CA LEU A 204 -5.63 -71.21 -7.67
C LEU A 204 -6.33 -70.48 -8.82
N THR A 205 -6.71 -71.21 -9.87
CA THR A 205 -7.43 -70.64 -11.02
C THR A 205 -8.82 -70.16 -10.61
N LEU A 206 -9.53 -70.92 -9.77
CA LEU A 206 -10.82 -70.53 -9.20
C LEU A 206 -10.69 -69.26 -8.34
N ILE A 207 -9.65 -69.18 -7.49
CA ILE A 207 -9.36 -67.97 -6.71
C ILE A 207 -9.12 -66.78 -7.64
N ALA A 208 -8.29 -66.93 -8.66
CA ALA A 208 -7.98 -65.87 -9.61
C ALA A 208 -9.24 -65.38 -10.35
N LEU A 209 -10.13 -66.30 -10.74
CA LEU A 209 -11.43 -65.99 -11.34
C LEU A 209 -12.31 -65.17 -10.37
N VAL A 210 -12.41 -65.59 -9.11
CA VAL A 210 -13.20 -64.89 -8.08
C VAL A 210 -12.63 -63.49 -7.83
N ILE A 211 -11.30 -63.34 -7.74
CA ILE A 211 -10.63 -62.04 -7.63
C ILE A 211 -10.97 -61.16 -8.85
N GLY A 212 -10.85 -61.71 -10.06
CA GLY A 212 -11.17 -60.99 -11.29
C GLY A 212 -12.62 -60.50 -11.32
N LEU A 213 -13.57 -61.35 -10.94
CA LEU A 213 -14.98 -60.99 -10.83
C LEU A 213 -15.23 -59.88 -9.78
N LEU A 214 -14.60 -59.99 -8.61
CA LEU A 214 -14.68 -58.96 -7.57
C LEU A 214 -14.06 -57.63 -8.04
N ALA A 215 -12.95 -57.68 -8.77
CA ALA A 215 -12.28 -56.51 -9.33
C ALA A 215 -13.15 -55.82 -10.40
N VAL A 216 -13.75 -56.57 -11.32
CA VAL A 216 -14.70 -56.03 -12.32
C VAL A 216 -15.90 -55.40 -11.63
N ARG A 217 -16.45 -56.07 -10.62
CA ARG A 217 -17.56 -55.54 -9.84
C ARG A 217 -17.18 -54.25 -9.11
N PHE A 218 -15.99 -54.19 -8.51
CA PHE A 218 -15.47 -53.00 -7.85
C PHE A 218 -15.27 -51.83 -8.83
N ALA A 219 -14.67 -52.09 -9.99
CA ALA A 219 -14.52 -51.11 -11.05
C ALA A 219 -15.87 -50.54 -11.50
N ARG A 220 -16.91 -51.38 -11.59
CA ARG A 220 -18.25 -50.96 -12.01
C ARG A 220 -19.04 -50.24 -10.91
N ASP A 221 -19.01 -50.75 -9.68
CA ASP A 221 -19.81 -50.25 -8.57
C ASP A 221 -19.17 -49.00 -7.92
N VAL A 222 -17.83 -48.91 -7.89
CA VAL A 222 -17.10 -47.82 -7.22
C VAL A 222 -16.34 -46.96 -8.23
N GLY A 223 -15.52 -47.58 -9.09
CA GLY A 223 -14.62 -46.87 -10.00
C GLY A 223 -15.34 -46.01 -11.05
N GLY A 224 -16.35 -46.57 -11.73
CA GLY A 224 -17.12 -45.87 -12.76
C GLY A 224 -17.80 -44.60 -12.23
N PRO A 225 -18.61 -44.69 -11.17
CA PRO A 225 -19.28 -43.53 -10.57
C PRO A 225 -18.34 -42.43 -10.08
N LEU A 226 -17.19 -42.80 -9.48
CA LEU A 226 -16.16 -41.82 -9.08
C LEU A 226 -15.55 -41.13 -10.30
N ARG A 227 -15.22 -41.88 -11.37
CA ARG A 227 -14.73 -41.30 -12.62
C ARG A 227 -15.75 -40.37 -13.26
N THR A 228 -17.03 -40.74 -13.24
CA THR A 228 -18.11 -39.88 -13.73
C THR A 228 -18.16 -38.58 -12.92
N LEU A 229 -18.14 -38.65 -11.58
CA LEU A 229 -18.13 -37.45 -10.73
C LEU A 229 -16.90 -36.56 -10.96
N ALA A 230 -15.72 -37.15 -11.17
CA ALA A 230 -14.51 -36.41 -11.50
C ALA A 230 -14.65 -35.63 -12.82
N LEU A 231 -15.18 -36.27 -13.87
CA LEU A 231 -15.45 -35.62 -15.15
C LEU A 231 -16.46 -34.47 -15.03
N PHE A 232 -17.50 -34.64 -14.19
CA PHE A 232 -18.46 -33.57 -13.90
C PHE A 232 -17.84 -32.38 -13.15
N SER A 233 -16.77 -32.59 -12.38
CA SER A 233 -16.07 -31.51 -11.69
C SER A 233 -15.22 -30.67 -12.64
N GLU A 234 -14.78 -31.24 -13.77
CA GLU A 234 -13.94 -30.56 -14.76
C GLU A 234 -14.76 -29.67 -15.70
N HIS A 235 -16.03 -30.01 -15.95
CA HIS A 235 -16.91 -29.33 -16.92
C HIS A 235 -18.12 -28.65 -16.27
N TYR A 236 -17.90 -27.89 -15.17
CA TYR A 236 -18.97 -27.28 -14.38
C TYR A 236 -19.82 -26.23 -15.15
N GLU A 237 -19.33 -25.69 -16.27
CA GLU A 237 -20.01 -24.65 -17.06
C GLU A 237 -21.29 -25.14 -17.76
N ASP A 238 -21.48 -26.46 -17.90
CA ASP A 238 -22.65 -27.02 -18.58
C ASP A 238 -23.90 -27.03 -17.67
N VAL A 239 -24.98 -26.44 -18.17
CA VAL A 239 -26.29 -26.17 -17.54
C VAL A 239 -27.00 -27.42 -16.93
N LYS A 240 -26.44 -28.63 -17.05
CA LYS A 240 -27.01 -29.91 -16.59
C LYS A 240 -26.73 -30.28 -15.13
N ILE A 241 -26.43 -29.33 -14.25
CA ILE A 241 -26.23 -29.56 -12.80
C ILE A 241 -27.48 -30.16 -12.11
N ILE A 242 -28.66 -30.05 -12.72
CA ILE A 242 -29.94 -30.50 -12.16
C ILE A 242 -29.99 -32.03 -11.99
N ASN A 243 -29.28 -32.80 -12.83
CA ASN A 243 -29.28 -34.27 -12.83
C ASN A 243 -27.85 -34.84 -12.77
N LEU A 244 -27.15 -34.63 -11.66
CA LEU A 244 -25.95 -35.40 -11.36
C LEU A 244 -26.30 -36.90 -11.27
N PRO A 245 -25.61 -37.78 -12.02
CA PRO A 245 -25.84 -39.21 -11.90
C PRO A 245 -25.50 -39.68 -10.48
N TYR A 246 -26.23 -40.69 -10.00
CA TYR A 246 -26.06 -41.30 -8.66
C TYR A 246 -26.55 -40.48 -7.45
N ASP A 247 -27.32 -39.39 -7.63
CA ASP A 247 -27.97 -38.63 -6.53
C ASP A 247 -28.82 -39.55 -5.61
N LYS A 248 -29.54 -40.51 -6.22
CA LYS A 248 -30.42 -41.46 -5.52
C LYS A 248 -29.67 -42.58 -4.78
N ARG A 249 -28.34 -42.62 -4.85
CA ARG A 249 -27.54 -43.70 -4.26
C ARG A 249 -27.43 -43.53 -2.75
N GLY A 250 -27.56 -44.62 -2.01
CA GLY A 250 -27.64 -44.64 -0.54
C GLY A 250 -26.31 -44.78 0.21
N ASP A 251 -25.20 -44.71 -0.53
CA ASP A 251 -23.83 -44.89 -0.02
C ASP A 251 -23.01 -43.59 -0.07
N GLU A 252 -21.72 -43.66 0.26
CA GLU A 252 -20.81 -42.51 0.35
C GLU A 252 -20.67 -41.78 -0.98
N ILE A 253 -20.72 -42.50 -2.12
CA ILE A 253 -20.70 -41.89 -3.45
C ILE A 253 -21.98 -41.06 -3.63
N GLY A 254 -23.15 -41.59 -3.27
CA GLY A 254 -24.40 -40.82 -3.33
C GLY A 254 -24.40 -39.61 -2.39
N TYR A 255 -23.82 -39.74 -1.20
CA TYR A 255 -23.64 -38.61 -0.28
C TYR A 255 -22.73 -37.52 -0.88
N LEU A 256 -21.58 -37.92 -1.45
CA LEU A 256 -20.67 -37.02 -2.14
C LEU A 256 -21.37 -36.32 -3.31
N THR A 257 -22.10 -37.05 -4.15
CA THR A 257 -22.89 -36.48 -5.25
C THR A 257 -23.86 -35.41 -4.75
N ARG A 258 -24.59 -35.67 -3.66
CA ARG A 258 -25.53 -34.70 -3.07
C ARG A 258 -24.83 -33.48 -2.47
N SER A 259 -23.67 -33.68 -1.84
CA SER A 259 -22.87 -32.58 -1.30
C SER A 259 -22.32 -31.69 -2.43
N MET A 260 -21.75 -32.31 -3.46
CA MET A 260 -21.25 -31.65 -4.67
C MET A 260 -22.36 -30.87 -5.38
N LYS A 261 -23.56 -31.46 -5.51
CA LYS A 261 -24.76 -30.78 -6.02
C LYS A 261 -25.08 -29.50 -5.24
N LYS A 262 -25.04 -29.55 -3.90
CA LYS A 262 -25.27 -28.39 -3.04
C LYS A 262 -24.19 -27.32 -3.21
N ILE A 263 -22.92 -27.72 -3.31
CA ILE A 263 -21.81 -26.81 -3.54
C ILE A 263 -22.00 -26.09 -4.88
N PHE A 264 -22.29 -26.83 -5.95
CA PHE A 264 -22.57 -26.25 -7.26
C PHE A 264 -23.78 -25.31 -7.27
N MET A 265 -24.87 -25.64 -6.58
CA MET A 265 -26.00 -24.72 -6.41
C MET A 265 -25.56 -23.42 -5.71
N ARG A 266 -24.77 -23.52 -4.63
CA ARG A 266 -24.25 -22.35 -3.92
C ARG A 266 -23.30 -21.51 -4.76
N ILE A 267 -22.43 -22.13 -5.56
CA ILE A 267 -21.53 -21.41 -6.48
C ILE A 267 -22.37 -20.63 -7.48
N LYS A 268 -23.37 -21.25 -8.10
CA LYS A 268 -24.27 -20.59 -9.05
C LYS A 268 -25.09 -19.45 -8.43
N GLU A 269 -25.58 -19.64 -7.20
CA GLU A 269 -26.27 -18.59 -6.44
C GLU A 269 -25.32 -17.42 -6.12
N ASN A 270 -24.10 -17.71 -5.67
CA ASN A 270 -23.07 -16.70 -5.42
C ASN A 270 -22.64 -15.97 -6.69
N GLU A 271 -22.49 -16.68 -7.81
CA GLU A 271 -22.15 -16.07 -9.10
C GLU A 271 -23.23 -15.07 -9.53
N ARG A 272 -24.51 -15.43 -9.41
CA ARG A 272 -25.62 -14.50 -9.66
C ARG A 272 -25.59 -13.30 -8.72
N LEU A 273 -25.33 -13.53 -7.43
CA LEU A 273 -25.21 -12.44 -6.46
C LEU A 273 -24.03 -11.52 -6.77
N LEU A 274 -22.88 -12.07 -7.19
CA LEU A 274 -21.70 -11.31 -7.59
C LEU A 274 -21.95 -10.49 -8.85
N VAL A 275 -22.66 -11.05 -9.84
CA VAL A 275 -23.07 -10.29 -11.03
C VAL A 275 -23.97 -9.13 -10.64
N MET A 276 -24.98 -9.37 -9.79
CA MET A 276 -25.84 -8.29 -9.28
C MET A 276 -25.05 -7.23 -8.50
N GLN A 277 -24.11 -7.63 -7.64
CA GLN A 277 -23.23 -6.70 -6.91
C GLN A 277 -22.28 -5.94 -7.84
N HIS A 278 -21.82 -6.57 -8.92
CA HIS A 278 -20.98 -5.94 -9.92
C HIS A 278 -21.76 -4.87 -10.69
N GLU A 279 -22.98 -5.19 -11.12
CA GLU A 279 -23.88 -4.21 -11.76
C GLU A 279 -24.19 -3.04 -10.83
N GLU A 280 -24.46 -3.29 -9.54
CA GLU A 280 -24.67 -2.25 -8.53
C GLU A 280 -23.42 -1.39 -8.31
N LEU A 281 -22.24 -2.00 -8.18
CA LEU A 281 -20.98 -1.26 -8.03
C LEU A 281 -20.63 -0.44 -9.26
N GLN A 282 -20.91 -0.96 -10.47
CA GLN A 282 -20.76 -0.19 -11.71
C GLN A 282 -21.68 1.02 -11.71
N PHE A 283 -22.96 0.84 -11.32
CA PHE A 283 -23.89 1.95 -11.19
C PHE A 283 -23.40 3.00 -10.18
N GLN A 284 -22.90 2.58 -9.01
CA GLN A 284 -22.32 3.48 -8.01
C GLN A 284 -21.06 4.20 -8.53
N GLN A 285 -20.22 3.51 -9.31
CA GLN A 285 -19.04 4.11 -9.92
C GLN A 285 -19.42 5.17 -10.96
N ASP A 286 -20.43 4.90 -11.79
CA ASP A 286 -20.96 5.84 -12.77
C ASP A 286 -21.56 7.08 -12.08
N GLU A 287 -22.32 6.89 -11.00
CA GLU A 287 -22.86 7.98 -10.19
C GLU A 287 -21.73 8.83 -9.57
N MET A 288 -20.72 8.19 -8.98
CA MET A 288 -19.55 8.88 -8.40
C MET A 288 -18.75 9.65 -9.46
N MET A 289 -18.59 9.11 -10.67
CA MET A 289 -17.92 9.80 -11.76
C MET A 289 -18.70 11.03 -12.21
N ALA A 290 -20.03 10.93 -12.32
CA ALA A 290 -20.89 12.08 -12.62
C ALA A 290 -20.80 13.17 -11.54
N GLN A 291 -20.81 12.79 -10.25
CA GLN A 291 -20.60 13.73 -9.14
C GLN A 291 -19.22 14.40 -9.20
N LYS A 292 -18.17 13.64 -9.53
CA LYS A 292 -16.81 14.18 -9.68
C LYS A 292 -16.73 15.18 -10.83
N GLU A 293 -17.36 14.90 -11.96
CA GLU A 293 -17.41 15.82 -13.10
C GLU A 293 -18.12 17.13 -12.73
N GLN A 294 -19.25 17.04 -12.01
CA GLN A 294 -19.93 18.22 -11.46
C GLN A 294 -19.03 19.04 -10.52
N LEU A 295 -18.28 18.38 -9.63
CA LEU A 295 -17.34 19.06 -8.73
C LEU A 295 -16.20 19.74 -9.47
N ILE A 296 -15.64 19.11 -10.52
CA ILE A 296 -14.61 19.72 -11.37
C ILE A 296 -15.16 21.00 -12.01
N TRP A 297 -16.36 20.94 -12.57
CA TRP A 297 -17.00 22.10 -13.18
C TRP A 297 -17.24 23.24 -12.18
N GLN A 298 -17.74 22.93 -10.98
CA GLN A 298 -17.90 23.92 -9.90
C GLN A 298 -16.56 24.52 -9.47
N GLN A 299 -15.51 23.71 -9.38
CA GLN A 299 -14.18 24.19 -9.01
C GLN A 299 -13.61 25.14 -10.06
N ASP A 300 -13.78 24.84 -11.35
CA ASP A 300 -13.36 25.70 -12.46
C ASP A 300 -14.14 27.02 -12.47
N GLU A 301 -15.46 26.98 -12.24
CA GLU A 301 -16.29 28.18 -12.11
C GLU A 301 -15.83 29.06 -10.94
N LEU A 302 -15.56 28.46 -9.77
CA LEU A 302 -15.05 29.17 -8.61
C LEU A 302 -13.66 29.77 -8.84
N HIS A 303 -12.76 29.06 -9.52
CA HIS A 303 -11.44 29.59 -9.87
C HIS A 303 -11.55 30.77 -10.83
N HIS A 304 -12.42 30.68 -11.82
CA HIS A 304 -12.68 31.77 -12.76
C HIS A 304 -13.26 32.99 -12.04
N ALA A 305 -14.26 32.80 -11.18
CA ALA A 305 -14.84 33.88 -10.38
C ALA A 305 -13.79 34.54 -9.45
N ARG A 306 -12.94 33.75 -8.80
CA ARG A 306 -11.84 34.26 -7.95
C ARG A 306 -10.83 35.09 -8.72
N LYS A 307 -10.47 34.67 -9.93
CA LYS A 307 -9.54 35.44 -10.78
C LYS A 307 -10.14 36.80 -11.13
N MET A 308 -11.40 36.83 -11.56
CA MET A 308 -12.13 38.06 -11.87
C MET A 308 -12.22 39.00 -10.65
N MET A 309 -12.53 38.46 -9.47
CA MET A 309 -12.56 39.25 -8.23
C MET A 309 -11.20 39.88 -7.91
N ARG A 310 -10.10 39.14 -8.04
CA ARG A 310 -8.76 39.68 -7.77
C ARG A 310 -8.39 40.83 -8.71
N GLU A 311 -8.72 40.73 -9.99
CA GLU A 311 -8.47 41.79 -10.97
C GLU A 311 -9.30 43.06 -10.64
N GLN A 312 -10.53 42.87 -10.16
CA GLN A 312 -11.37 43.97 -9.68
C GLN A 312 -10.81 44.62 -8.41
N ASP A 313 -10.38 43.83 -7.42
CA ASP A 313 -9.79 44.35 -6.18
C ASP A 313 -8.53 45.17 -6.45
N GLN A 314 -7.65 44.71 -7.34
CA GLN A 314 -6.45 45.45 -7.72
C GLN A 314 -6.75 46.80 -8.37
N THR A 315 -7.77 46.83 -9.25
CA THR A 315 -8.21 48.05 -9.90
C THR A 315 -8.82 49.02 -8.90
N LEU A 316 -9.66 48.51 -7.99
CA LEU A 316 -10.28 49.31 -6.93
C LEU A 316 -9.24 49.89 -5.97
N ALA A 317 -8.24 49.10 -5.57
CA ALA A 317 -7.16 49.56 -4.72
C ALA A 317 -6.37 50.71 -5.38
N ALA A 318 -6.03 50.60 -6.66
CA ALA A 318 -5.34 51.67 -7.39
C ALA A 318 -6.18 52.95 -7.50
N GLN A 319 -7.51 52.82 -7.65
CA GLN A 319 -8.44 53.97 -7.64
C GLN A 319 -8.52 54.63 -6.26
N GLN A 320 -8.55 53.85 -5.19
CA GLN A 320 -8.55 54.38 -3.82
C GLN A 320 -7.24 55.11 -3.52
N GLU A 321 -6.11 54.51 -3.89
CA GLU A 321 -4.77 55.10 -3.73
C GLU A 321 -4.66 56.43 -4.49
N LEU A 322 -5.12 56.50 -5.75
CA LEU A 322 -5.14 57.74 -6.51
C LEU A 322 -6.00 58.82 -5.84
N ASN A 323 -7.19 58.47 -5.35
CA ASN A 323 -8.05 59.44 -4.66
C ASN A 323 -7.38 60.02 -3.41
N LEU A 324 -6.66 59.20 -2.64
CA LEU A 324 -5.92 59.68 -1.46
C LEU A 324 -4.80 60.65 -1.86
N VAL A 325 -4.04 60.33 -2.91
CA VAL A 325 -2.97 61.18 -3.44
C VAL A 325 -3.51 62.52 -3.97
N LEU A 326 -4.69 62.50 -4.60
CA LEU A 326 -5.33 63.72 -5.12
C LEU A 326 -5.82 64.66 -4.01
N GLN A 327 -6.04 64.16 -2.80
CA GLN A 327 -6.53 64.94 -1.65
C GLN A 327 -5.41 65.46 -0.73
N SER A 328 -4.22 64.86 -0.76
CA SER A 328 -3.12 65.21 0.13
C SER A 328 -2.31 66.42 -0.35
N THR A 329 -1.65 67.10 0.60
CA THR A 329 -0.71 68.20 0.33
C THR A 329 0.71 67.63 0.27
N LEU A 330 1.00 66.86 -0.78
CA LEU A 330 2.32 66.25 -1.02
C LEU A 330 3.29 67.22 -1.69
N ASP A 331 4.59 66.92 -1.57
CA ASP A 331 5.59 67.58 -2.40
C ASP A 331 5.30 67.35 -3.89
N ARG A 332 5.58 68.36 -4.71
CA ARG A 332 5.14 68.43 -6.10
C ARG A 332 5.63 67.25 -6.94
N GLU A 333 6.88 66.83 -6.75
CA GLU A 333 7.47 65.73 -7.54
C GLU A 333 6.90 64.37 -7.11
N GLU A 334 6.72 64.17 -5.81
CA GLU A 334 6.11 62.97 -5.24
C GLU A 334 4.64 62.82 -5.66
N ALA A 335 3.89 63.92 -5.66
CA ALA A 335 2.51 63.96 -6.12
C ALA A 335 2.42 63.56 -7.60
N LEU A 336 3.24 64.15 -8.48
CA LEU A 336 3.24 63.84 -9.90
C LEU A 336 3.59 62.37 -10.18
N PHE A 337 4.60 61.83 -9.49
CA PHE A 337 4.99 60.43 -9.64
C PHE A 337 3.89 59.47 -9.19
N SER A 338 3.30 59.73 -8.02
CA SER A 338 2.24 58.87 -7.47
C SER A 338 0.96 58.92 -8.32
N ILE A 339 0.61 60.08 -8.86
CA ILE A 339 -0.50 60.24 -9.81
C ILE A 339 -0.25 59.38 -11.05
N ILE A 340 0.87 59.56 -11.75
CA ILE A 340 1.10 58.84 -13.01
C ILE A 340 1.25 57.33 -12.79
N HIS A 341 1.86 56.90 -11.68
CA HIS A 341 1.97 55.50 -11.31
C HIS A 341 0.60 54.83 -11.16
N ASN A 342 -0.33 55.48 -10.46
CA ASN A 342 -1.67 54.94 -10.26
C ASN A 342 -2.54 55.03 -11.53
N VAL A 343 -2.39 56.09 -12.33
CA VAL A 343 -3.07 56.21 -13.62
C VAL A 343 -2.64 55.10 -14.59
N VAL A 344 -1.35 54.78 -14.66
CA VAL A 344 -0.82 53.68 -15.48
C VAL A 344 -1.46 52.34 -15.07
N ARG A 345 -1.63 52.09 -13.76
CA ARG A 345 -2.28 50.86 -13.24
C ARG A 345 -3.78 50.82 -13.53
N ILE A 346 -4.51 51.92 -13.30
CA ILE A 346 -5.97 52.01 -13.52
C ILE A 346 -6.30 51.86 -15.01
N VAL A 347 -5.54 52.54 -15.87
CA VAL A 347 -5.73 52.51 -17.31
C VAL A 347 -5.03 51.30 -17.92
N GLN A 348 -4.31 50.48 -17.16
CA GLN A 348 -3.52 49.35 -17.66
C GLN A 348 -2.65 49.74 -18.87
N ALA A 349 -1.92 50.85 -18.73
CA ALA A 349 -0.92 51.28 -19.70
C ALA A 349 0.42 50.57 -19.41
N ASP A 350 1.27 50.44 -20.43
CA ASP A 350 2.60 49.84 -20.25
C ASP A 350 3.62 50.91 -19.81
N LYS A 351 3.41 52.17 -20.23
CA LYS A 351 4.22 53.33 -19.84
C LYS A 351 3.34 54.56 -19.63
N GLY A 352 3.81 55.49 -18.81
CA GLY A 352 3.12 56.75 -18.59
C GLY A 352 4.06 57.91 -18.27
N ALA A 353 3.66 59.11 -18.65
CA ALA A 353 4.33 60.36 -18.29
C ALA A 353 3.28 61.42 -17.93
N ILE A 354 3.57 62.26 -16.95
CA ILE A 354 2.83 63.48 -16.65
C ILE A 354 3.79 64.66 -16.69
N ILE A 355 3.39 65.74 -17.35
CA ILE A 355 4.26 66.88 -17.65
C ILE A 355 3.50 68.17 -17.41
N LEU A 356 4.02 69.03 -16.53
CA LEU A 356 3.46 70.35 -16.25
C LEU A 356 4.04 71.38 -17.23
N LEU A 357 3.18 72.23 -17.79
CA LEU A 357 3.53 73.26 -18.77
C LEU A 357 3.91 74.57 -18.05
N GLU A 358 4.97 74.48 -17.27
CA GLU A 358 5.57 75.59 -16.52
C GLU A 358 7.07 75.69 -16.82
N ASP A 359 7.74 76.71 -16.28
CA ASP A 359 9.18 76.87 -16.42
C ASP A 359 9.94 75.58 -16.08
N LYS A 360 10.76 75.11 -17.03
CA LYS A 360 11.59 73.88 -16.97
C LYS A 360 10.82 72.54 -17.06
N TYR A 361 9.54 72.54 -17.40
CA TYR A 361 8.69 71.34 -17.58
C TYR A 361 8.82 70.27 -16.48
N PRO A 362 8.40 70.54 -15.24
CA PRO A 362 8.39 69.51 -14.19
C PRO A 362 7.55 68.31 -14.61
N HIS A 363 8.10 67.10 -14.46
CA HIS A 363 7.50 65.89 -15.01
C HIS A 363 7.80 64.66 -14.14
N ALA A 364 6.94 63.65 -14.27
CA ALA A 364 7.18 62.32 -13.72
C ALA A 364 6.86 61.25 -14.76
N VAL A 365 7.63 60.15 -14.73
CA VAL A 365 7.55 59.07 -15.73
C VAL A 365 7.53 57.70 -15.06
N VAL A 366 6.81 56.76 -15.66
CA VAL A 366 6.71 55.35 -15.24
C VAL A 366 6.92 54.47 -16.47
N GLY A 367 7.87 53.54 -16.40
CA GLY A 367 8.17 52.61 -17.50
C GLY A 367 8.97 53.20 -18.68
N LEU A 368 9.52 54.41 -18.53
CA LEU A 368 10.38 55.07 -19.54
C LEU A 368 11.85 55.06 -19.10
N SER A 369 12.78 54.92 -20.06
CA SER A 369 14.22 55.02 -19.79
C SER A 369 14.68 56.48 -19.71
N GLU A 370 15.86 56.74 -19.13
CA GLU A 370 16.43 58.10 -19.04
C GLU A 370 16.68 58.75 -20.42
N LEU A 371 17.00 57.95 -21.44
CA LEU A 371 17.18 58.42 -22.81
C LEU A 371 15.84 58.82 -23.46
N ASP A 372 14.79 58.02 -23.24
CA ASP A 372 13.44 58.29 -23.76
C ASP A 372 12.81 59.52 -23.08
N ARG A 373 13.13 59.75 -21.79
CA ARG A 373 12.68 60.90 -21.00
C ARG A 373 13.13 62.22 -21.64
N GLY A 374 14.41 62.33 -22.01
CA GLY A 374 14.97 63.54 -22.63
C GLY A 374 14.40 63.83 -24.02
N GLN A 375 14.19 62.79 -24.83
CA GLN A 375 13.59 62.91 -26.17
C GLN A 375 12.10 63.30 -26.10
N LEU A 376 11.36 62.77 -25.12
CA LEU A 376 9.96 63.14 -24.90
C LEU A 376 9.85 64.64 -24.62
N ILE A 377 10.64 65.17 -23.68
CA ILE A 377 10.58 66.60 -23.30
C ILE A 377 11.02 67.50 -24.46
N GLY A 378 12.10 67.13 -25.17
CA GLY A 378 12.59 67.90 -26.32
C GLY A 378 11.64 67.96 -27.51
N SER A 379 10.68 67.02 -27.61
CA SER A 379 9.69 66.96 -28.69
C SER A 379 8.30 67.53 -28.35
N LEU A 380 8.09 67.96 -27.09
CA LEU A 380 6.79 68.47 -26.62
C LEU A 380 6.34 69.71 -27.39
N GLU A 381 7.17 70.75 -27.46
CA GLU A 381 6.84 72.05 -28.07
C GLU A 381 6.67 71.96 -29.59
N THR A 382 7.43 71.09 -30.24
CA THR A 382 7.47 71.00 -31.70
C THR A 382 6.33 70.15 -32.29
N PHE A 383 5.85 69.13 -31.57
CA PHE A 383 4.94 68.14 -32.14
C PHE A 383 3.67 67.87 -31.32
N LEU A 384 3.80 67.72 -30.00
CA LEU A 384 2.69 67.26 -29.15
C LEU A 384 1.78 68.42 -28.72
N LEU A 385 2.36 69.53 -28.26
CA LEU A 385 1.61 70.68 -27.78
C LEU A 385 0.74 71.37 -28.85
N PRO A 386 1.22 71.61 -30.09
CA PRO A 386 0.40 72.21 -31.13
C PRO A 386 -0.84 71.36 -31.46
N ARG A 387 -0.67 70.03 -31.54
CA ARG A 387 -1.76 69.10 -31.86
C ARG A 387 -2.80 69.00 -30.75
N VAL A 388 -2.38 69.03 -29.49
CA VAL A 388 -3.29 68.98 -28.35
C VAL A 388 -4.05 70.31 -28.21
N ARG A 389 -3.40 71.46 -28.46
CA ARG A 389 -4.05 72.78 -28.47
C ARG A 389 -5.05 72.93 -29.61
N GLU A 390 -4.77 72.36 -30.78
CA GLU A 390 -5.66 72.38 -31.94
C GLU A 390 -6.86 71.42 -31.78
N ALA A 391 -6.63 70.21 -31.27
CA ALA A 391 -7.68 69.21 -31.10
C ALA A 391 -8.60 69.48 -29.88
N GLY A 392 -8.07 70.12 -28.83
CA GLY A 392 -8.83 70.50 -27.63
C GLY A 392 -9.46 69.33 -26.86
N GLN A 393 -9.15 68.07 -27.19
CA GLN A 393 -9.74 66.87 -26.62
C GLN A 393 -8.69 65.75 -26.52
N VAL A 394 -9.04 64.67 -25.82
CA VAL A 394 -8.19 63.48 -25.69
C VAL A 394 -7.82 62.92 -27.06
N LEU A 395 -6.53 62.70 -27.28
CA LEU A 395 -5.99 62.24 -28.55
C LEU A 395 -5.45 60.81 -28.43
N VAL A 396 -5.78 59.97 -29.40
CA VAL A 396 -5.18 58.64 -29.56
C VAL A 396 -4.31 58.67 -30.81
N ILE A 397 -3.01 58.41 -30.64
CA ILE A 397 -2.04 58.32 -31.73
C ILE A 397 -1.62 56.86 -31.88
N GLU A 398 -1.65 56.36 -33.11
CA GLU A 398 -1.06 55.07 -33.45
C GLU A 398 0.27 55.32 -34.18
N ARG A 399 1.35 54.69 -33.72
CA ARG A 399 2.67 54.77 -34.36
C ARG A 399 3.37 53.42 -34.36
N GLU A 400 4.25 53.22 -35.33
CA GLU A 400 5.18 52.09 -35.34
C GLU A 400 6.44 52.48 -34.54
N ALA A 401 6.86 51.63 -33.61
CA ALA A 401 8.13 51.80 -32.90
C ALA A 401 9.12 50.68 -33.26
N GLU A 402 10.38 51.07 -33.53
CA GLU A 402 11.51 50.14 -33.64
C GLU A 402 11.94 49.68 -32.24
N ALA A 403 12.17 48.37 -32.08
CA ALA A 403 12.51 47.79 -30.79
C ALA A 403 13.93 48.18 -30.36
N ALA A 404 14.06 48.89 -29.23
CA ALA A 404 15.33 49.00 -28.53
C ALA A 404 15.65 47.64 -27.86
N ALA A 405 16.83 47.10 -28.16
CA ALA A 405 17.27 45.71 -28.01
C ALA A 405 17.20 45.07 -26.61
N LYS A 406 16.65 43.84 -26.54
CA LYS A 406 17.28 42.55 -26.12
C LYS A 406 16.17 41.54 -25.78
N ASP A 407 15.69 40.84 -26.81
CA ASP A 407 15.16 39.46 -26.80
C ASP A 407 14.40 39.21 -28.11
N ASP A 408 15.11 38.61 -29.06
CA ASP A 408 14.67 37.69 -30.11
C ASP A 408 13.40 37.95 -30.95
N HIS A 409 12.94 39.20 -31.11
CA HIS A 409 11.88 39.53 -32.07
C HIS A 409 12.25 40.79 -32.89
N GLU A 410 12.81 40.57 -34.08
CA GLU A 410 12.85 41.58 -35.15
C GLU A 410 11.42 41.80 -35.66
N GLY A 411 10.76 42.86 -35.18
CA GLY A 411 9.42 43.22 -35.64
C GLY A 411 9.04 44.64 -35.23
N LYS A 412 8.48 45.40 -36.18
CA LYS A 412 7.83 46.68 -35.92
C LYS A 412 6.67 46.45 -34.95
N ARG A 413 6.67 47.10 -33.78
CA ARG A 413 5.55 47.01 -32.85
C ARG A 413 4.61 48.19 -33.04
N GLN A 414 3.32 47.91 -33.07
CA GLN A 414 2.30 48.95 -33.03
C GLN A 414 2.21 49.49 -31.60
N VAL A 415 2.36 50.80 -31.48
CA VAL A 415 2.30 51.52 -30.21
C VAL A 415 1.13 52.48 -30.29
N HIS A 416 0.27 52.41 -29.29
CA HIS A 416 -0.88 53.29 -29.14
C HIS A 416 -0.59 54.24 -27.99
N ASP A 417 -0.55 55.54 -28.28
CA ASP A 417 -0.37 56.60 -27.29
C ASP A 417 -1.71 57.32 -27.06
N LEU A 418 -2.09 57.44 -25.80
CA LEU A 418 -3.23 58.22 -25.33
C LEU A 418 -2.71 59.48 -24.65
N ILE A 419 -3.06 60.63 -25.21
CA ILE A 419 -2.64 61.94 -24.73
C ILE A 419 -3.85 62.64 -24.12
N LEU A 420 -3.74 62.95 -22.83
CA LEU A 420 -4.78 63.60 -22.05
C LEU A 420 -4.34 65.02 -21.70
N PRO A 421 -5.00 66.06 -22.26
CA PRO A 421 -4.80 67.43 -21.82
C PRO A 421 -5.41 67.64 -20.44
N LEU A 422 -4.64 68.19 -19.51
CA LEU A 422 -5.12 68.68 -18.22
C LEU A 422 -5.37 70.18 -18.33
N ARG A 423 -6.61 70.59 -18.10
CA ARG A 423 -7.05 71.98 -18.30
C ARG A 423 -7.32 72.68 -16.97
N SER A 424 -6.95 73.96 -16.90
CA SER A 424 -7.34 74.88 -15.84
C SER A 424 -8.85 75.17 -15.91
N HIS A 425 -9.40 75.75 -14.85
CA HIS A 425 -10.75 76.32 -14.87
C HIS A 425 -10.98 77.34 -16.02
N ASP A 426 -9.93 78.06 -16.42
CA ASP A 426 -9.96 79.02 -17.54
C ASP A 426 -9.88 78.37 -18.93
N GLY A 427 -9.80 77.04 -19.00
CA GLY A 427 -9.75 76.28 -20.25
C GLY A 427 -8.36 76.14 -20.88
N GLU A 428 -7.33 76.76 -20.30
CA GLU A 428 -5.94 76.60 -20.75
C GLU A 428 -5.36 75.23 -20.36
N VAL A 429 -4.56 74.64 -21.25
CA VAL A 429 -3.85 73.39 -20.95
C VAL A 429 -2.69 73.69 -20.00
N MET A 430 -2.76 73.17 -18.78
CA MET A 430 -1.74 73.33 -17.74
C MET A 430 -0.73 72.19 -17.72
N ALA A 431 -1.14 71.01 -18.17
CA ALA A 431 -0.32 69.80 -18.12
C ALA A 431 -0.78 68.77 -19.15
N LEU A 432 0.08 67.80 -19.43
CA LEU A 432 -0.19 66.68 -20.33
C LEU A 432 0.10 65.36 -19.62
N ILE A 433 -0.83 64.41 -19.75
CA ILE A 433 -0.56 63.01 -19.42
C ILE A 433 -0.44 62.23 -20.74
N LEU A 434 0.64 61.46 -20.87
CA LEU A 434 0.86 60.54 -21.96
C LEU A 434 0.83 59.11 -21.41
N LEU A 435 0.01 58.26 -22.01
CA LEU A 435 -0.09 56.84 -21.66
C LEU A 435 0.14 56.01 -22.90
N THR A 436 1.05 55.05 -22.82
CA THR A 436 1.43 54.22 -23.95
C THR A 436 1.05 52.78 -23.70
N ARG A 437 0.42 52.14 -24.70
CA ARG A 437 0.20 50.70 -24.76
C ARG A 437 0.91 50.12 -25.98
N ILE A 438 1.62 49.02 -25.78
CA ILE A 438 2.28 48.25 -26.83
C ILE A 438 1.28 47.19 -27.30
N GLU A 439 1.04 47.12 -28.61
CA GLU A 439 0.19 46.15 -29.32
C GLU A 439 -1.30 46.13 -28.92
N ARG A 440 -1.73 46.98 -27.98
CA ARG A 440 -3.11 47.06 -27.48
C ARG A 440 -3.71 48.44 -27.72
N ARG A 441 -4.82 48.48 -28.44
CA ARG A 441 -5.61 49.70 -28.68
C ARG A 441 -6.32 50.17 -27.40
N PHE A 442 -6.54 51.49 -27.29
CA PHE A 442 -7.44 52.04 -26.30
C PHE A 442 -8.89 51.96 -26.81
N GLY A 443 -9.75 51.20 -26.13
CA GLY A 443 -11.18 51.16 -26.43
C GLY A 443 -11.88 52.47 -26.05
N SER A 444 -13.05 52.72 -26.63
CA SER A 444 -13.86 53.93 -26.37
C SER A 444 -14.16 54.16 -24.88
N ASP A 445 -14.44 53.10 -24.12
CA ASP A 445 -14.69 53.20 -22.68
C ASP A 445 -13.43 53.47 -21.85
N ALA A 446 -12.26 53.03 -22.32
CA ALA A 446 -10.99 53.37 -21.69
C ALA A 446 -10.67 54.85 -21.94
N VAL A 447 -10.88 55.35 -23.16
CA VAL A 447 -10.70 56.76 -23.51
C VAL A 447 -11.63 57.65 -22.68
N LYS A 448 -12.93 57.33 -22.58
CA LYS A 448 -13.89 58.09 -21.77
C LYS A 448 -13.53 58.10 -20.28
N ARG A 449 -13.11 56.96 -19.72
CA ARG A 449 -12.69 56.87 -18.32
C ARG A 449 -11.43 57.67 -18.06
N SER A 450 -10.45 57.61 -18.97
CA SER A 450 -9.23 58.41 -18.87
C SER A 450 -9.48 59.91 -18.99
N ASP A 451 -10.48 60.34 -19.78
CA ASP A 451 -10.91 61.74 -19.86
C ASP A 451 -11.59 62.21 -18.56
N ALA A 452 -12.43 61.38 -17.94
CA ALA A 452 -12.99 61.70 -16.63
C ALA A 452 -11.89 61.80 -15.55
N LEU A 453 -10.92 60.89 -15.60
CA LEU A 453 -9.78 60.85 -14.68
C LEU A 453 -8.84 62.05 -14.87
N SER A 454 -8.61 62.47 -16.11
CA SER A 454 -7.78 63.64 -16.41
C SER A 454 -8.37 64.91 -15.81
N ASN A 455 -9.69 65.09 -15.85
CA ASN A 455 -10.35 66.23 -15.20
C ASN A 455 -10.14 66.22 -13.68
N GLN A 456 -10.23 65.07 -13.03
CA GLN A 456 -9.97 64.96 -11.58
C GLN A 456 -8.53 65.31 -11.22
N ILE A 457 -7.57 64.82 -12.02
CA ILE A 457 -6.15 65.11 -11.83
C ILE A 457 -5.85 66.60 -12.06
N ALA A 458 -6.49 67.20 -13.08
CA ALA A 458 -6.33 68.62 -13.38
C ALA A 458 -6.71 69.50 -12.18
N LEU A 459 -7.83 69.20 -11.50
CA LEU A 459 -8.25 69.92 -10.30
C LEU A 459 -7.24 69.84 -9.16
N SER A 460 -6.65 68.67 -8.90
CA SER A 460 -5.64 68.52 -7.86
C SER A 460 -4.34 69.25 -8.19
N ILE A 461 -3.91 69.24 -9.45
CA ILE A 461 -2.72 70.00 -9.89
C ILE A 461 -2.97 71.50 -9.80
N GLU A 462 -4.17 71.96 -10.14
CA GLU A 462 -4.57 73.35 -10.01
C GLU A 462 -4.58 73.81 -8.55
N LYS A 463 -5.09 72.98 -7.64
CA LYS A 463 -4.98 73.22 -6.20
C LYS A 463 -3.53 73.35 -5.76
N LEU A 464 -2.65 72.42 -6.14
CA LEU A 464 -1.22 72.49 -5.81
C LEU A 464 -0.57 73.79 -6.31
N ARG A 465 -0.95 74.25 -7.52
CA ARG A 465 -0.49 75.53 -8.07
C ARG A 465 -0.98 76.71 -7.22
N ILE A 466 -2.26 76.74 -6.86
CA ILE A 466 -2.85 77.80 -6.03
C ILE A 466 -2.18 77.84 -4.65
N ASP A 467 -2.04 76.69 -3.99
CA ASP A 467 -1.41 76.58 -2.66
C ASP A 467 0.01 77.16 -2.68
N ARG A 468 0.77 76.90 -3.76
CA ARG A 468 2.10 77.49 -3.95
C ARG A 468 2.06 79.01 -4.11
N VAL A 469 1.16 79.53 -4.95
CA VAL A 469 1.01 80.98 -5.15
C VAL A 469 0.67 81.67 -3.83
N VAL A 470 -0.23 81.09 -3.04
CA VAL A 470 -0.59 81.59 -1.70
C VAL A 470 0.63 81.55 -0.76
N ALA A 471 1.37 80.44 -0.74
CA ALA A 471 2.58 80.32 0.09
C ALA A 471 3.65 81.35 -0.28
N GLN A 472 3.89 81.58 -1.58
CA GLN A 472 4.83 82.59 -2.06
C GLN A 472 4.38 84.01 -1.73
N ALA A 473 3.09 84.32 -1.88
CA ALA A 473 2.54 85.62 -1.51
C ALA A 473 2.69 85.90 -0.01
N ARG A 474 2.44 84.89 0.84
CA ARG A 474 2.67 84.98 2.30
C ARG A 474 4.13 85.26 2.63
N GLN A 475 5.06 84.52 2.01
CA GLN A 475 6.50 84.71 2.22
C GLN A 475 6.96 86.11 1.79
N LEU A 476 6.48 86.61 0.65
CA LEU A 476 6.79 87.96 0.18
C LEU A 476 6.25 89.02 1.15
N SER A 477 5.01 88.88 1.61
CA SER A 477 4.40 89.79 2.59
C SER A 477 5.22 89.85 3.89
N GLN A 478 5.68 88.70 4.40
CA GLN A 478 6.55 88.65 5.57
C GLN A 478 7.89 89.36 5.31
N THR A 479 8.50 89.13 4.15
CA THR A 479 9.78 89.75 3.78
C THR A 479 9.67 91.28 3.71
N ILE A 480 8.55 91.80 3.21
CA ILE A 480 8.29 93.26 3.17
C ILE A 480 8.15 93.82 4.59
N ILE A 481 7.37 93.17 5.45
CA ILE A 481 7.11 93.62 6.83
C ILE A 481 8.40 93.57 7.68
N ASP A 482 9.25 92.56 7.47
CA ASP A 482 10.55 92.44 8.13
C ASP A 482 11.57 93.51 7.70
N SER A 483 11.38 94.15 6.54
CA SER A 483 12.29 95.20 6.04
C SER A 483 12.05 96.60 6.63
N LEU A 484 11.00 96.79 7.43
CA LEU A 484 10.66 98.08 8.03
C LEU A 484 11.47 98.34 9.30
N ASP A 485 12.09 99.51 9.44
CA ASP A 485 12.87 99.97 10.63
C ASP A 485 12.00 100.29 11.88
N VAL A 486 10.81 99.71 11.97
CA VAL A 486 9.84 99.87 13.05
C VAL A 486 9.37 98.50 13.52
N GLY A 487 9.07 98.34 14.80
CA GLY A 487 8.44 97.14 15.32
C GLY A 487 6.97 97.13 14.91
N VAL A 488 6.54 96.06 14.25
CA VAL A 488 5.19 95.93 13.72
C VAL A 488 4.46 94.82 14.46
N LEU A 489 3.28 95.16 14.99
CA LEU A 489 2.31 94.23 15.54
C LEU A 489 0.98 94.39 14.79
N LEU A 490 0.52 93.33 14.14
CA LEU A 490 -0.75 93.31 13.42
C LEU A 490 -1.77 92.46 14.19
N PHE A 491 -2.91 93.04 14.50
CA PHE A 491 -4.05 92.36 15.12
C PHE A 491 -5.23 92.26 14.16
N ASP A 492 -5.96 91.15 14.16
CA ASP A 492 -7.22 91.00 13.39
C ASP A 492 -8.41 91.71 14.06
N GLU A 493 -9.60 91.55 13.48
CA GLU A 493 -10.87 92.10 14.01
C GLU A 493 -11.25 91.53 15.38
N GLN A 494 -10.87 90.28 15.65
CA GLN A 494 -11.08 89.59 16.91
C GLN A 494 -10.04 90.04 17.96
N GLY A 495 -8.98 90.71 17.48
CA GLY A 495 -7.88 91.25 18.23
C GLY A 495 -6.85 90.19 18.62
N GLU A 496 -6.81 89.07 17.89
CA GLU A 496 -5.69 88.14 17.99
C GLU A 496 -4.49 88.67 17.21
N LEU A 497 -3.30 88.37 17.72
CA LEU A 497 -2.05 88.73 17.08
C LEU A 497 -1.85 87.87 15.82
N VAL A 498 -1.90 88.50 14.65
CA VAL A 498 -1.78 87.85 13.35
C VAL A 498 -0.34 87.83 12.87
N GLN A 499 0.40 88.91 13.09
CA GLN A 499 1.74 89.06 12.54
C GLN A 499 2.62 89.97 13.38
N VAL A 500 3.90 89.59 13.46
CA VAL A 500 4.96 90.34 14.12
C VAL A 500 6.20 90.34 13.24
N ASN A 501 6.88 91.48 13.12
CA ASN A 501 8.10 91.59 12.32
C ASN A 501 9.37 91.31 13.14
N GLN A 502 10.48 91.07 12.43
CA GLN A 502 11.76 90.73 13.04
C GLN A 502 12.28 91.79 14.02
N ILE A 503 12.04 93.09 13.79
CA ILE A 503 12.52 94.16 14.67
C ILE A 503 11.87 94.10 16.06
N TRP A 504 10.58 93.77 16.13
CA TRP A 504 9.91 93.58 17.41
C TRP A 504 10.59 92.46 18.23
N TYR A 505 10.91 91.34 17.59
CA TYR A 505 11.65 90.25 18.24
C TYR A 505 13.03 90.68 18.73
N GLN A 506 13.76 91.49 17.94
CA GLN A 506 15.07 92.01 18.35
C GLN A 506 14.97 92.89 19.61
N TRP A 507 13.95 93.75 19.71
CA TRP A 507 13.74 94.61 20.88
C TRP A 507 13.35 93.81 22.12
N MET A 508 12.47 92.83 21.98
CA MET A 508 12.05 91.97 23.08
C MET A 508 13.10 90.93 23.47
N GLY A 509 14.18 90.81 22.68
CA GLY A 509 15.38 90.03 22.97
C GLY A 509 15.31 88.57 22.51
N ASP A 510 16.42 88.09 21.96
CA ASP A 510 16.56 86.77 21.32
C ASP A 510 16.42 85.56 22.25
N SER A 511 16.32 85.74 23.57
CA SER A 511 16.44 84.62 24.52
C SER A 511 15.19 83.73 24.61
N LEU A 512 14.13 83.94 23.83
CA LEU A 512 12.87 83.19 23.96
C LEU A 512 12.08 82.93 22.65
N CYS A 513 12.70 82.84 21.46
CA CYS A 513 11.95 82.50 20.24
C CYS A 513 12.64 81.45 19.33
N LYS A 514 12.02 80.26 19.23
CA LYS A 514 12.03 79.51 17.97
C LYS A 514 11.02 80.19 17.04
N ARG A 515 11.43 80.47 15.82
CA ARG A 515 10.65 81.16 14.76
C ARG A 515 9.34 80.44 14.35
N ASP A 516 9.02 79.30 14.97
CA ASP A 516 7.97 78.34 14.59
C ASP A 516 6.87 78.13 15.67
N GLU A 517 6.91 78.84 16.81
CA GLU A 517 5.78 78.84 17.75
C GLU A 517 4.87 80.04 17.48
N GLU A 518 3.58 79.78 17.25
CA GLU A 518 2.56 80.84 17.13
C GLU A 518 2.63 81.77 18.35
N LEU A 519 3.02 83.02 18.11
CA LEU A 519 3.08 84.04 19.15
C LEU A 519 1.65 84.46 19.46
N THR A 520 1.11 83.99 20.58
CA THR A 520 -0.24 84.35 21.03
C THR A 520 -0.26 85.74 21.64
N THR A 521 -1.44 86.37 21.61
CA THR A 521 -1.69 87.68 22.22
C THR A 521 -1.33 87.70 23.71
N GLU A 522 -1.53 86.59 24.42
CA GLU A 522 -1.18 86.42 25.83
C GLU A 522 0.35 86.47 26.06
N ARG A 523 1.12 85.72 25.26
CA ARG A 523 2.59 85.74 25.31
C ARG A 523 3.18 87.11 24.97
N LEU A 524 2.55 87.84 24.04
CA LEU A 524 2.95 89.21 23.73
C LEU A 524 2.84 90.13 24.97
N TYR A 525 1.77 90.01 25.75
CA TYR A 525 1.59 90.80 26.97
C TYR A 525 2.57 90.40 28.08
N GLU A 526 2.90 89.11 28.20
CA GLU A 526 3.99 88.67 29.09
C GLU A 526 5.34 89.28 28.71
N GLN A 527 5.66 89.32 27.41
CA GLN A 527 6.91 89.93 26.90
C GLN A 527 6.97 91.43 27.21
N ILE A 528 5.87 92.15 26.99
CA ILE A 528 5.77 93.57 27.34
C ILE A 528 5.96 93.78 28.85
N THR A 529 5.34 92.93 29.67
CA THR A 529 5.45 92.99 31.15
C THR A 529 6.88 92.79 31.63
N ALA A 530 7.67 91.96 30.95
CA ALA A 530 9.03 91.66 31.35
C ALA A 530 10.06 92.76 31.02
N ARG A 531 9.84 93.58 29.99
CA ARG A 531 10.86 94.50 29.46
C ARG A 531 10.47 95.97 29.42
N VAL A 532 9.20 96.30 29.58
CA VAL A 532 8.74 97.69 29.62
C VAL A 532 8.63 98.14 31.07
N GLN A 533 9.18 99.31 31.42
CA GLN A 533 9.14 99.81 32.81
C GLN A 533 7.70 100.03 33.32
N GLN A 534 6.79 100.44 32.43
CA GLN A 534 5.37 100.69 32.71
C GLN A 534 4.48 99.83 31.79
N PRO A 535 4.41 98.52 32.04
CA PRO A 535 3.77 97.60 31.10
C PRO A 535 2.25 97.77 31.05
N ASP A 536 1.61 98.10 32.17
CA ASP A 536 0.15 98.30 32.25
C ASP A 536 -0.34 99.47 31.38
N GLU A 537 0.50 100.46 31.12
CA GLU A 537 0.16 101.61 30.27
C GLU A 537 0.21 101.25 28.79
N LEU A 538 1.27 100.52 28.37
CA LEU A 538 1.39 100.04 27.01
C LEU A 538 0.32 98.99 26.66
N ILE A 539 0.04 98.05 27.57
CA ILE A 539 -1.00 97.03 27.36
C ILE A 539 -2.38 97.70 27.23
N ARG A 540 -2.70 98.66 28.11
CA ARG A 540 -3.95 99.43 27.99
C ARG A 540 -4.02 100.23 26.70
N PHE A 541 -2.92 100.81 26.23
CA PHE A 541 -2.88 101.51 24.95
C PHE A 541 -3.17 100.57 23.78
N LEU A 542 -2.53 99.39 23.73
CA LEU A 542 -2.78 98.39 22.69
C LEU A 542 -4.24 97.88 22.73
N GLN A 543 -4.79 97.63 23.92
CA GLN A 543 -6.19 97.23 24.10
C GLN A 543 -7.18 98.34 23.69
N ALA A 544 -6.89 99.60 24.04
CA ALA A 544 -7.73 100.74 23.69
C ALA A 544 -7.67 101.06 22.18
N ALA A 545 -6.50 100.89 21.55
CA ALA A 545 -6.32 101.00 20.10
C ALA A 545 -7.19 99.96 19.36
N ARG A 546 -7.13 98.70 19.82
CA ARG A 546 -7.99 97.60 19.32
C ARG A 546 -9.47 97.91 19.48
N ALA A 547 -9.89 98.32 20.68
CA ALA A 547 -11.28 98.66 20.99
C ALA A 547 -11.78 99.94 20.26
N GLY A 548 -10.91 100.68 19.57
CA GLY A 548 -11.26 101.91 18.87
C GLY A 548 -11.58 103.08 19.79
N LEU A 549 -11.09 103.06 21.02
CA LEU A 549 -11.34 104.07 22.06
C LEU A 549 -10.34 105.23 22.03
N LEU A 550 -9.29 105.13 21.20
CA LEU A 550 -8.26 106.15 21.04
C LEU A 550 -8.51 107.02 19.80
N GLU A 551 -8.15 108.30 19.88
CA GLU A 551 -8.13 109.20 18.73
C GLU A 551 -7.06 108.77 17.71
N ARG A 552 -7.25 109.11 16.43
CA ARG A 552 -6.41 108.62 15.31
C ARG A 552 -4.92 108.98 15.44
N ASP A 553 -4.58 110.06 16.15
CA ASP A 553 -3.20 110.52 16.33
C ASP A 553 -2.65 110.19 17.73
N ALA A 554 -3.30 109.32 18.50
CA ALA A 554 -2.82 108.95 19.81
C ALA A 554 -1.45 108.25 19.71
N ARG A 555 -0.48 108.77 20.48
CA ARG A 555 0.85 108.19 20.60
C ARG A 555 1.16 107.98 22.08
N LEU A 556 1.76 106.85 22.39
CA LEU A 556 2.29 106.58 23.71
C LEU A 556 3.81 106.50 23.62
N VAL A 557 4.50 107.14 24.55
CA VAL A 557 5.94 107.01 24.73
C VAL A 557 6.18 106.14 25.94
N TYR A 558 6.98 105.09 25.80
CA TYR A 558 7.32 104.15 26.88
C TYR A 558 8.82 103.85 26.85
N GLU A 559 9.36 103.44 28.00
CA GLU A 559 10.77 103.09 28.12
C GLU A 559 10.96 101.57 28.11
N LEU A 560 11.79 101.09 27.19
CA LEU A 560 12.19 99.70 27.07
C LEU A 560 13.52 99.50 27.80
N GLN A 561 13.56 98.52 28.70
CA GLN A 561 14.74 98.16 29.47
C GLN A 561 15.56 97.11 28.70
N SER A 562 16.75 97.49 28.25
CA SER A 562 17.73 96.58 27.66
C SER A 562 18.90 96.35 28.62
N ALA A 563 19.71 95.31 28.39
CA ALA A 563 20.77 94.87 29.28
C ALA A 563 21.82 95.96 29.60
N ASP A 564 22.04 96.92 28.69
CA ASP A 564 23.08 97.96 28.82
C ASP A 564 22.56 99.42 28.67
N SER A 565 21.27 99.64 28.38
CA SER A 565 20.66 100.99 28.32
C SER A 565 19.14 100.96 28.36
N THR A 566 18.53 102.09 28.73
CA THR A 566 17.08 102.32 28.59
C THR A 566 16.82 103.04 27.28
N GLN A 567 15.98 102.47 26.42
CA GLN A 567 15.61 103.07 25.13
C GLN A 567 14.19 103.62 25.22
N THR A 568 14.01 104.90 24.88
CA THR A 568 12.69 105.50 24.77
C THR A 568 12.07 105.08 23.44
N MET A 569 10.87 104.51 23.50
CA MET A 569 10.10 104.06 22.35
C MET A 569 8.81 104.84 22.23
N GLN A 570 8.34 105.05 21.00
CA GLN A 570 7.04 105.60 20.70
C GLN A 570 6.22 104.56 19.92
N VAL A 571 4.99 104.34 20.37
CA VAL A 571 3.99 103.55 19.64
C VAL A 571 2.87 104.45 19.13
N TRP A 572 2.42 104.16 17.92
CA TRP A 572 1.17 104.65 17.36
C TRP A 572 0.45 103.50 16.65
N PHE A 573 -0.82 103.70 16.30
CA PHE A 573 -1.60 102.69 15.59
C PHE A 573 -2.18 103.24 14.30
N VAL A 574 -2.42 102.35 13.35
CA VAL A 574 -3.14 102.61 12.11
C VAL A 574 -4.23 101.54 11.99
N LYS A 575 -5.48 101.98 11.84
CA LYS A 575 -6.57 101.07 11.49
C LYS A 575 -6.57 100.83 9.99
N ILE A 576 -6.54 99.56 9.62
CA ILE A 576 -6.70 99.06 8.26
C ILE A 576 -8.03 98.29 8.25
N ASP A 577 -8.69 98.18 7.10
CA ASP A 577 -9.98 97.46 7.02
C ASP A 577 -9.83 96.05 7.59
N GLY A 578 -10.49 95.81 8.72
CA GLY A 578 -10.48 94.55 9.45
C GLY A 578 -9.22 94.25 10.29
N ALA A 579 -8.32 95.22 10.53
CA ALA A 579 -7.13 94.99 11.34
C ALA A 579 -6.61 96.26 12.03
N THR A 580 -5.90 96.07 13.15
CA THR A 580 -5.20 97.16 13.84
C THR A 580 -3.69 96.93 13.79
N LEU A 581 -2.98 97.84 13.15
CA LEU A 581 -1.53 97.81 13.02
C LEU A 581 -0.91 98.74 14.08
N CYS A 582 -0.15 98.20 15.01
CA CYS A 582 0.60 98.96 16.00
C CYS A 582 2.07 99.03 15.56
N LEU A 583 2.57 100.25 15.45
CA LEU A 583 3.90 100.58 14.96
C LEU A 583 4.70 101.20 16.09
N HIS A 584 5.86 100.60 16.38
CA HIS A 584 6.74 100.98 17.46
C HIS A 584 8.05 101.47 16.87
N ARG A 585 8.62 102.57 17.39
CA ARG A 585 9.88 103.16 16.91
C ARG A 585 10.70 103.70 18.08
N VAL A 586 12.03 103.63 17.98
CA VAL A 586 12.94 104.24 18.95
C VAL A 586 12.99 105.76 18.75
N VAL A 587 12.90 106.51 19.85
CA VAL A 587 12.99 107.98 19.91
C VAL A 587 14.38 108.35 20.45
N GLY A 588 15.24 108.95 19.62
CA GLY A 588 16.55 109.45 20.03
C GLY A 588 16.50 110.88 20.57
N GLU A 589 17.39 111.22 21.51
CA GLU A 589 17.54 112.53 22.16
C GLU A 589 17.48 113.70 21.16
N LEU A 590 16.52 114.61 21.39
CA LEU A 590 16.48 115.97 20.88
C LEU A 590 16.11 116.88 22.05
N VAL A 591 17.11 117.45 22.72
CA VAL A 591 17.03 118.62 23.60
C VAL A 591 17.94 119.66 22.94
N ASP A 592 17.57 120.91 22.64
CA ASP A 592 16.50 121.77 23.15
C ASP A 592 16.17 122.81 22.06
N CYS A 593 14.91 123.21 21.95
CA CYS A 593 14.52 124.50 21.36
C CYS A 593 13.24 124.98 22.05
N PRO A 594 13.26 126.13 22.77
CA PRO A 594 12.16 126.53 23.64
C PRO A 594 11.02 127.19 22.86
N GLY A 595 9.80 126.73 23.11
CA GLY A 595 8.55 127.32 22.60
C GLY A 595 7.81 128.12 23.66
N ASN A 596 8.13 129.42 23.73
CA ASN A 596 7.26 130.56 24.08
C ASN A 596 5.84 130.25 24.62
N GLU A 597 5.64 130.43 25.93
CA GLU A 597 4.32 130.66 26.53
C GLU A 597 3.87 132.12 26.30
N ARG A 598 2.74 132.30 25.60
CA ARG A 598 1.76 133.38 25.84
C ARG A 598 0.36 132.84 25.50
N GLY A 599 -0.65 132.93 26.37
CA GLY A 599 -0.65 133.49 27.71
C GLY A 599 -2.03 133.51 28.37
N GLY A 600 -2.03 133.97 29.62
CA GLY A 600 -3.06 134.80 30.23
C GLY A 600 -4.39 134.15 30.63
N ARG A 601 -4.57 133.93 31.94
CA ARG A 601 -5.87 134.10 32.58
C ARG A 601 -5.79 135.30 33.52
N THR A 602 -6.89 136.03 33.66
CA THR A 602 -7.09 136.84 34.88
C THR A 602 -7.27 135.91 36.07
#